data_AF-A0A7J7EEP7-F1
#
_entry.id   AF-A0A7J7EEP7-F1
#
_cell.length_a   1.000
_cell.length_b   1.000
_cell.length_c   1.000
_cell.angle_alpha   90.00
_cell.angle_beta   90.00
_cell.angle_gamma   90.00
#
_symmetry.space_group_name_H-M   'P 1'
#
loop_
_entity.id
_entity.type
_entity.pdbx_description
1 polymer ?
#
loop_
_entity_poly.entity_id
_entity_poly.type
_entity_poly.pdbx_seq_one_letter_code
_entity_poly.pdbx_strand_id
1 'polypeptide(L)'
;SRSPLLWEQVSKQMPSPLGAAFAAVTAKAAPASLASCLLNRRRPEVITTTDWLAPVIWEGTFNRQVLEKYYRKQNLTTGLAVFAIGSIADQYLEQFLRSAIKHFMTGYRVVFYITVDNLNRVPDLEPGPLQTFKVFTIKEESWWHDFHVMRMSSLSEQITQHIQDEVDFLLSMAVSQIFQNDVGVETLGTSVAQLHAWWYFKDTKNFPYERRRKSAACIPFGQGDFYYDSAFVGGTPLEVLHLIEECLKGIAQDNKKGLDSTYESHLNKYFFLNKPTKLLSPEYNWDATFYPPPQVQYVKVAQLSKEKW
;
A
#
# COMPACT_ATOMS: atom_id res chain seq x y z
N SER A 1 -1.31 33.85 7.44
CA SER A 1 -0.50 33.92 8.67
C SER A 1 -0.70 32.62 9.43
N ARG A 2 0.31 31.75 9.48
CA ARG A 2 0.21 30.37 9.99
C ARG A 2 0.51 30.36 11.50
N SER A 3 -0.40 29.82 12.31
CA SER A 3 -0.25 29.74 13.77
C SER A 3 0.68 28.58 14.15
N PRO A 4 1.79 28.82 14.89
CA PRO A 4 2.70 27.79 15.41
C PRO A 4 2.09 26.82 16.43
N LEU A 5 0.89 27.12 16.96
CA LEU A 5 0.28 26.39 18.07
C LEU A 5 -0.34 25.04 17.67
N LEU A 6 -0.59 24.79 16.38
CA LEU A 6 -1.24 23.55 15.91
C LEU A 6 -0.33 22.31 16.02
N TRP A 7 0.99 22.46 15.90
CA TRP A 7 1.93 21.31 15.88
C TRP A 7 2.30 20.82 17.29
N GLU A 8 2.12 21.64 18.32
CA GLU A 8 2.33 21.25 19.71
C GLU A 8 1.26 20.28 20.21
N GLN A 9 0.04 20.33 19.65
CA GLN A 9 -1.04 19.40 20.02
C GLN A 9 -0.84 18.00 19.43
N VAL A 10 -0.36 17.89 18.19
CA VAL A 10 0.01 16.59 17.56
C VAL A 10 1.15 15.91 18.32
N SER A 11 2.13 16.70 18.80
CA SER A 11 3.25 16.17 19.59
C SER A 11 2.84 15.70 21.00
N LYS A 12 1.70 16.16 21.53
CA LYS A 12 1.21 15.83 22.88
C LYS A 12 0.27 14.61 22.92
N GLN A 13 -0.17 14.11 21.76
CA GLN A 13 -0.99 12.90 21.64
C GLN A 13 -0.21 11.65 21.21
N MET A 14 1.08 11.78 20.87
CA MET A 14 1.94 10.62 20.64
C MET A 14 2.35 10.01 21.99
N PRO A 15 2.09 8.71 22.25
CA PRO A 15 2.58 8.05 23.45
C PRO A 15 4.12 8.07 23.49
N SER A 16 4.68 8.37 24.66
CA SER A 16 6.13 8.39 24.91
C SER A 16 6.77 7.01 24.68
N PRO A 17 8.04 6.93 24.23
CA PRO A 17 8.70 5.65 23.98
C PRO A 17 9.05 4.98 25.32
N LEU A 18 8.28 3.97 25.70
CA LEU A 18 8.69 3.06 26.77
C LEU A 18 9.69 2.05 26.21
N GLY A 19 10.80 1.93 26.92
CA GLY A 19 12.01 1.26 26.48
C GLY A 19 11.87 -0.25 26.28
N ALA A 20 12.67 -0.70 25.34
CA ALA A 20 13.25 -2.03 25.17
C ALA A 20 12.93 -3.09 26.26
N ALA A 21 12.22 -4.14 25.85
CA ALA A 21 12.44 -5.51 26.31
C ALA A 21 11.64 -6.51 25.44
N PHE A 22 12.37 -7.38 24.70
CA PHE A 22 12.00 -8.77 24.34
C PHE A 22 10.72 -9.01 23.49
N ALA A 23 10.63 -9.96 22.58
CA ALA A 23 11.55 -10.86 21.88
C ALA A 23 10.71 -11.56 20.79
N ALA A 24 11.36 -11.86 19.66
CA ALA A 24 11.00 -12.95 18.75
C ALA A 24 9.54 -13.03 18.23
N VAL A 25 9.20 -12.19 17.25
CA VAL A 25 8.47 -12.71 16.09
C VAL A 25 9.52 -12.90 15.01
N THR A 26 10.05 -14.11 14.92
CA THR A 26 10.84 -14.52 13.77
C THR A 26 9.98 -14.25 12.54
N ALA A 27 10.38 -13.28 11.72
CA ALA A 27 10.01 -13.25 10.32
C ALA A 27 10.36 -14.65 9.79
N LYS A 28 9.34 -15.49 9.61
CA LYS A 28 9.52 -16.75 8.89
C LYS A 28 9.96 -16.33 7.50
N ALA A 29 11.27 -16.30 7.29
CA ALA A 29 11.84 -16.29 5.95
C ALA A 29 11.05 -17.34 5.17
N ALA A 30 10.41 -16.88 4.10
CA ALA A 30 9.65 -17.76 3.23
C ALA A 30 10.54 -18.98 2.93
N PRO A 31 10.15 -20.22 3.30
CA PRO A 31 11.01 -21.39 3.09
C PRO A 31 11.52 -21.41 1.65
N ALA A 32 12.74 -21.91 1.43
CA ALA A 32 13.41 -21.94 0.12
C ALA A 32 12.53 -22.49 -1.03
N SER A 33 11.50 -23.28 -0.71
CA SER A 33 10.46 -23.73 -1.63
C SER A 33 9.62 -22.59 -2.26
N LEU A 34 9.27 -21.53 -1.52
CA LEU A 34 8.51 -20.37 -2.02
C LEU A 34 9.33 -19.51 -2.96
N ALA A 35 10.62 -19.29 -2.67
CA ALA A 35 11.53 -18.58 -3.57
C ALA A 35 11.61 -19.30 -4.93
N SER A 36 11.67 -20.64 -4.94
CA SER A 36 11.64 -21.42 -6.19
C SER A 36 10.31 -21.32 -6.95
N CYS A 37 9.19 -21.05 -6.27
CA CYS A 37 7.87 -20.94 -6.88
C CYS A 37 7.59 -19.56 -7.51
N LEU A 38 8.24 -18.51 -7.02
CA LEU A 38 8.14 -17.14 -7.53
C LEU A 38 9.12 -16.84 -8.67
N LEU A 39 10.05 -17.75 -8.95
CA LEU A 39 11.13 -17.56 -9.93
C LEU A 39 11.16 -18.65 -11.02
N ASN A 40 10.12 -19.50 -11.10
CA ASN A 40 10.17 -20.72 -11.91
C ASN A 40 10.01 -20.47 -13.43
N ARG A 41 9.71 -19.23 -13.83
CA ARG A 41 9.50 -18.86 -15.23
C ARG A 41 10.18 -17.53 -15.53
N ARG A 42 11.04 -17.54 -16.55
CA ARG A 42 11.85 -16.38 -16.93
C ARG A 42 11.01 -15.39 -17.75
N ARG A 43 10.89 -14.17 -17.24
CA ARG A 43 10.46 -12.99 -18.00
C ARG A 43 11.72 -12.13 -18.29
N PRO A 44 12.57 -12.49 -19.27
CA PRO A 44 13.86 -11.83 -19.50
C PRO A 44 13.75 -10.35 -19.89
N GLU A 45 12.57 -9.93 -20.34
CA GLU A 45 12.26 -8.58 -20.79
C GLU A 45 11.91 -7.61 -19.65
N VAL A 46 11.82 -8.10 -18.39
CA VAL A 46 11.54 -7.28 -17.20
C VAL A 46 12.42 -7.68 -16.02
N ILE A 47 12.56 -6.76 -15.06
CA ILE A 47 13.22 -7.05 -13.79
C ILE A 47 12.28 -7.92 -12.95
N THR A 48 12.72 -9.12 -12.60
CA THR A 48 11.95 -10.11 -11.81
C THR A 48 12.51 -10.33 -10.40
N THR A 49 13.70 -9.83 -10.11
CA THR A 49 14.34 -9.89 -8.80
C THR A 49 15.19 -8.64 -8.60
N THR A 50 15.17 -8.07 -7.41
CA THR A 50 15.96 -6.88 -7.05
C THR A 50 17.38 -7.28 -6.60
N ASP A 51 18.26 -6.29 -6.47
CA ASP A 51 19.64 -6.51 -5.98
C ASP A 51 19.68 -7.00 -4.52
N TRP A 52 18.60 -6.79 -3.75
CA TRP A 52 18.42 -7.33 -2.39
C TRP A 52 17.57 -8.61 -2.35
N LEU A 53 17.42 -9.28 -3.49
CA LEU A 53 16.75 -10.58 -3.64
C LEU A 53 15.24 -10.58 -3.38
N ALA A 54 14.58 -9.42 -3.42
CA ALA A 54 13.11 -9.38 -3.39
C ALA A 54 12.54 -9.72 -4.77
N PRO A 55 11.50 -10.57 -4.86
CA PRO A 55 10.83 -10.85 -6.13
C PRO A 55 10.02 -9.63 -6.59
N VAL A 56 10.04 -9.38 -7.90
CA VAL A 56 9.11 -8.49 -8.58
C VAL A 56 8.03 -9.34 -9.23
N ILE A 57 6.80 -9.23 -8.76
CA ILE A 57 5.68 -10.07 -9.17
C ILE A 57 5.13 -9.55 -10.49
N TRP A 58 5.40 -10.30 -11.56
CA TRP A 58 4.82 -10.11 -12.88
C TRP A 58 3.94 -11.31 -13.22
N GLU A 59 2.97 -11.14 -14.10
CA GLU A 59 2.21 -12.25 -14.64
C GLU A 59 3.16 -13.30 -15.25
N GLY A 60 2.91 -14.57 -14.95
CA GLY A 60 3.76 -15.65 -15.40
C GLY A 60 5.06 -15.88 -14.62
N THR A 61 5.46 -15.07 -13.63
CA THR A 61 6.67 -15.37 -12.81
C THR A 61 6.40 -16.32 -11.65
N PHE A 62 5.16 -16.40 -11.19
CA PHE A 62 4.75 -17.20 -10.05
C PHE A 62 3.87 -18.40 -10.44
N ASN A 63 3.95 -19.48 -9.66
CA ASN A 63 3.01 -20.60 -9.76
C ASN A 63 1.89 -20.46 -8.72
N ARG A 64 0.71 -19.99 -9.18
CA ARG A 64 -0.47 -19.77 -8.33
C ARG A 64 -0.89 -21.02 -7.56
N GLN A 65 -0.95 -22.19 -8.21
CA GLN A 65 -1.39 -23.44 -7.55
C GLN A 65 -0.48 -23.84 -6.39
N VAL A 66 0.83 -23.62 -6.52
CA VAL A 66 1.78 -23.96 -5.45
C VAL A 66 1.66 -22.97 -4.30
N LEU A 67 1.55 -21.67 -4.59
CA LEU A 67 1.32 -20.65 -3.56
C LEU A 67 0.01 -20.91 -2.82
N GLU A 68 -1.07 -21.24 -3.54
CA GLU A 68 -2.35 -21.56 -2.93
C GLU A 68 -2.27 -22.79 -2.03
N LYS A 69 -1.62 -23.86 -2.49
CA LYS A 69 -1.41 -25.07 -1.68
C LYS A 69 -0.61 -24.78 -0.41
N TYR A 70 0.33 -23.85 -0.46
CA TYR A 70 1.12 -23.42 0.69
C TYR A 70 0.29 -22.60 1.68
N TYR A 71 -0.40 -21.56 1.20
CA TYR A 71 -1.13 -20.62 2.05
C TYR A 71 -2.45 -21.16 2.58
N ARG A 72 -3.15 -22.05 1.86
CA ARG A 72 -4.37 -22.72 2.38
C ARG A 72 -4.11 -23.48 3.68
N LYS A 73 -2.91 -24.01 3.89
CA LYS A 73 -2.55 -24.73 5.13
C LYS A 73 -2.36 -23.83 6.34
N GLN A 74 -2.22 -22.53 6.14
CA GLN A 74 -1.91 -21.56 7.20
C GLN A 74 -3.14 -20.83 7.73
N ASN A 75 -4.31 -21.03 7.10
CA ASN A 75 -5.58 -20.41 7.52
C ASN A 75 -5.49 -18.88 7.70
N LEU A 76 -4.80 -18.22 6.78
CA LEU A 76 -4.54 -16.79 6.86
C LEU A 76 -5.79 -15.96 6.64
N THR A 77 -5.82 -14.79 7.27
CA THR A 77 -6.79 -13.72 7.05
C THR A 77 -6.07 -12.50 6.48
N THR A 78 -6.61 -11.90 5.42
CA THR A 78 -6.04 -10.70 4.78
C THR A 78 -6.97 -9.51 4.95
N GLY A 79 -6.42 -8.36 5.32
CA GLY A 79 -7.11 -7.08 5.36
C GLY A 79 -6.96 -6.31 4.06
N LEU A 80 -8.04 -5.67 3.59
CA LEU A 80 -7.99 -4.65 2.55
C LEU A 80 -8.56 -3.33 3.09
N ALA A 81 -7.70 -2.34 3.32
CA ALA A 81 -8.08 -1.01 3.77
C ALA A 81 -8.29 -0.06 2.58
N VAL A 82 -9.43 0.61 2.57
CA VAL A 82 -9.79 1.63 1.58
C VAL A 82 -10.38 2.85 2.26
N PHE A 83 -9.98 4.04 1.78
CA PHE A 83 -10.51 5.32 2.23
C PHE A 83 -11.30 5.94 1.09
N ALA A 84 -12.57 6.23 1.36
CA ALA A 84 -13.52 6.75 0.41
C ALA A 84 -14.26 7.93 1.05
N ILE A 85 -13.80 9.15 0.75
CA ILE A 85 -14.28 10.39 1.38
C ILE A 85 -14.74 11.37 0.29
N GLY A 86 -15.79 12.13 0.59
CA GLY A 86 -16.31 13.15 -0.31
C GLY A 86 -16.77 12.59 -1.66
N SER A 87 -16.67 13.41 -2.71
CA SER A 87 -17.15 13.07 -4.06
C SER A 87 -16.46 11.86 -4.70
N ILE A 88 -15.23 11.55 -4.29
CA ILE A 88 -14.46 10.41 -4.82
C ILE A 88 -15.10 9.09 -4.37
N ALA A 89 -15.64 9.06 -3.14
CA ALA A 89 -16.39 7.91 -2.66
C ALA A 89 -17.61 7.63 -3.55
N ASP A 90 -18.37 8.70 -3.85
CA ASP A 90 -19.57 8.64 -4.68
C ASP A 90 -19.26 8.13 -6.10
N GLN A 91 -18.07 8.42 -6.62
CA GLN A 91 -17.63 8.00 -7.96
C GLN A 91 -17.15 6.54 -8.00
N TYR A 92 -16.40 6.09 -6.99
CA TYR A 92 -15.57 4.88 -7.13
C TYR A 92 -15.86 3.77 -6.12
N LEU A 93 -16.45 4.05 -4.96
CA LEU A 93 -16.51 3.06 -3.86
C LEU A 93 -17.29 1.80 -4.25
N GLU A 94 -18.43 1.94 -4.91
CA GLU A 94 -19.21 0.79 -5.35
C GLU A 94 -18.46 -0.07 -6.37
N GLN A 95 -17.82 0.55 -7.37
CA GLN A 95 -17.05 -0.17 -8.39
C GLN A 95 -15.82 -0.86 -7.77
N PHE A 96 -15.14 -0.18 -6.84
CA PHE A 96 -14.03 -0.74 -6.07
C PHE A 96 -14.49 -2.00 -5.32
N LEU A 97 -15.53 -1.90 -4.50
CA LEU A 97 -16.00 -3.02 -3.68
C LEU A 97 -16.52 -4.18 -4.52
N ARG A 98 -17.33 -3.91 -5.57
CA ARG A 98 -17.83 -4.96 -6.47
C ARG A 98 -16.68 -5.73 -7.14
N SER A 99 -15.66 -5.01 -7.61
CA SER A 99 -14.51 -5.64 -8.26
C SER A 99 -13.62 -6.38 -7.26
N ALA A 100 -13.40 -5.82 -6.07
CA ALA A 100 -12.63 -6.45 -5.00
C ALA A 100 -13.29 -7.72 -4.47
N ILE A 101 -14.61 -7.73 -4.23
CA ILE A 101 -15.37 -8.94 -3.83
C ILE A 101 -15.09 -10.09 -4.80
N LYS A 102 -15.04 -9.80 -6.10
CA LYS A 102 -14.88 -10.81 -7.15
C LYS A 102 -13.44 -11.32 -7.30
N HIS A 103 -12.45 -10.46 -7.12
CA HIS A 103 -11.08 -10.72 -7.58
C HIS A 103 -10.02 -10.68 -6.47
N PHE A 104 -10.32 -10.12 -5.32
CA PHE A 104 -9.34 -9.97 -4.25
C PHE A 104 -9.34 -11.20 -3.34
N MET A 105 -8.20 -11.92 -3.31
CA MET A 105 -7.95 -13.04 -2.40
C MET A 105 -9.08 -14.10 -2.41
N THR A 106 -9.65 -14.38 -3.58
CA THR A 106 -10.77 -15.31 -3.74
C THR A 106 -10.45 -16.68 -3.15
N GLY A 107 -11.32 -17.16 -2.26
CA GLY A 107 -11.14 -18.44 -1.54
C GLY A 107 -10.30 -18.34 -0.26
N TYR A 108 -9.93 -17.13 0.18
CA TYR A 108 -9.28 -16.85 1.46
C TYR A 108 -10.18 -15.98 2.34
N ARG A 109 -9.85 -15.92 3.63
CA ARG A 109 -10.54 -15.05 4.58
C ARG A 109 -10.10 -13.61 4.35
N VAL A 110 -11.06 -12.72 4.12
CA VAL A 110 -10.80 -11.30 3.86
C VAL A 110 -11.64 -10.43 4.79
N VAL A 111 -11.03 -9.40 5.34
CA VAL A 111 -11.73 -8.30 6.01
C VAL A 111 -11.51 -7.02 5.21
N PHE A 112 -12.59 -6.42 4.72
CA PHE A 112 -12.55 -5.12 4.07
C PHE A 112 -12.76 -4.02 5.12
N TYR A 113 -11.72 -3.20 5.35
CA TYR A 113 -11.76 -2.05 6.23
C TYR A 113 -12.12 -0.81 5.42
N ILE A 114 -13.39 -0.44 5.44
CA ILE A 114 -13.97 0.61 4.61
C ILE A 114 -14.10 1.87 5.45
N THR A 115 -13.29 2.88 5.15
CA THR A 115 -13.33 4.14 5.89
C THR A 115 -14.02 5.23 5.07
N VAL A 116 -15.12 5.77 5.61
CA VAL A 116 -15.95 6.81 4.99
C VAL A 116 -16.12 8.02 5.90
N ASP A 117 -16.48 9.16 5.34
CA ASP A 117 -16.91 10.36 6.07
C ASP A 117 -18.43 10.37 6.33
N ASN A 118 -19.21 9.60 5.55
CA ASN A 118 -20.64 9.47 5.72
C ASN A 118 -21.09 8.02 5.45
N LEU A 119 -21.79 7.42 6.41
CA LEU A 119 -22.30 6.04 6.29
C LEU A 119 -23.26 5.84 5.11
N ASN A 120 -23.98 6.89 4.70
CA ASN A 120 -24.90 6.82 3.55
C ASN A 120 -24.17 6.59 2.21
N ARG A 121 -22.83 6.74 2.17
CA ARG A 121 -22.02 6.45 0.99
C ARG A 121 -21.61 4.99 0.85
N VAL A 122 -21.76 4.21 1.92
CA VAL A 122 -21.47 2.78 1.85
C VAL A 122 -22.53 2.15 0.95
N PRO A 123 -22.15 1.55 -0.19
CA PRO A 123 -23.11 0.97 -1.10
C PRO A 123 -23.76 -0.26 -0.47
N ASP A 124 -25.02 -0.51 -0.84
CA ASP A 124 -25.77 -1.72 -0.44
C ASP A 124 -25.20 -2.95 -1.17
N LEU A 125 -24.13 -3.50 -0.62
CA LEU A 125 -23.38 -4.64 -1.15
C LEU A 125 -23.13 -5.65 -0.04
N GLU A 126 -23.39 -6.91 -0.36
CA GLU A 126 -23.04 -8.02 0.51
C GLU A 126 -21.63 -8.54 0.20
N PRO A 127 -20.80 -8.83 1.22
CA PRO A 127 -19.50 -9.45 1.01
C PRO A 127 -19.65 -10.87 0.45
N GLY A 128 -18.65 -11.32 -0.30
CA GLY A 128 -18.61 -12.68 -0.83
C GLY A 128 -18.31 -13.76 0.22
N PRO A 129 -18.25 -15.05 -0.18
CA PRO A 129 -17.85 -16.12 0.72
C PRO A 129 -16.48 -15.86 1.36
N LEU A 130 -16.37 -16.08 2.68
CA LEU A 130 -15.17 -15.83 3.49
C LEU A 130 -14.75 -14.34 3.60
N GLN A 131 -15.60 -13.42 3.16
CA GLN A 131 -15.35 -12.00 3.22
C GLN A 131 -16.23 -11.33 4.28
N THR A 132 -15.73 -10.27 4.91
CA THR A 132 -16.51 -9.43 5.82
C THR A 132 -16.22 -7.96 5.59
N PHE A 133 -17.21 -7.11 5.81
CA PHE A 133 -17.06 -5.65 5.77
C PHE A 133 -17.00 -5.09 7.19
N LYS A 134 -16.04 -4.21 7.44
CA LYS A 134 -15.96 -3.39 8.65
C LYS A 134 -15.87 -1.92 8.24
N VAL A 135 -16.89 -1.17 8.62
CA VAL A 135 -17.01 0.25 8.24
C VAL A 135 -16.54 1.12 9.40
N PHE A 136 -15.68 2.10 9.09
CA PHE A 136 -15.25 3.14 10.01
C PHE A 136 -15.72 4.49 9.50
N THR A 137 -16.11 5.36 10.43
CA THR A 137 -16.48 6.74 10.11
C THR A 137 -15.42 7.68 10.67
N ILE A 138 -14.92 8.59 9.83
CA ILE A 138 -14.03 9.67 10.28
C ILE A 138 -14.87 10.92 10.52
N LYS A 139 -14.65 11.60 11.64
CA LYS A 139 -15.35 12.86 11.94
C LYS A 139 -14.82 14.00 11.06
N GLU A 140 -15.70 14.93 10.72
CA GLU A 140 -15.36 16.12 9.92
C GLU A 140 -14.29 17.00 10.59
N GLU A 141 -14.27 17.03 11.93
CA GLU A 141 -13.24 17.73 12.72
C GLU A 141 -11.81 17.13 12.55
N SER A 142 -11.70 15.92 12.01
CA SER A 142 -10.44 15.23 11.71
C SER A 142 -9.91 15.56 10.32
N TRP A 143 -10.52 16.51 9.60
CA TRP A 143 -10.03 17.01 8.32
C TRP A 143 -8.79 17.87 8.56
N TRP A 144 -7.66 17.20 8.72
CA TRP A 144 -6.37 17.81 8.45
C TRP A 144 -6.42 18.38 7.03
N HIS A 145 -5.80 19.54 6.78
CA HIS A 145 -5.76 20.14 5.43
C HIS A 145 -5.07 19.23 4.38
N ASP A 146 -4.55 18.07 4.81
CA ASP A 146 -3.91 17.06 4.00
C ASP A 146 -4.64 15.71 4.15
N PHE A 147 -5.31 15.28 3.07
CA PHE A 147 -6.02 14.00 2.98
C PHE A 147 -5.11 12.79 3.27
N HIS A 148 -3.85 12.83 2.84
CA HIS A 148 -2.93 11.72 3.04
C HIS A 148 -2.50 11.60 4.50
N VAL A 149 -2.26 12.72 5.19
CA VAL A 149 -1.96 12.73 6.63
C VAL A 149 -3.13 12.16 7.43
N MET A 150 -4.36 12.59 7.11
CA MET A 150 -5.57 12.07 7.73
C MET A 150 -5.71 10.56 7.50
N ARG A 151 -5.61 10.10 6.24
CA ARG A 151 -5.67 8.66 5.88
C ARG A 151 -4.63 7.85 6.66
N MET A 152 -3.39 8.31 6.70
CA MET A 152 -2.30 7.64 7.41
C MET A 152 -2.56 7.56 8.91
N SER A 153 -2.97 8.68 9.53
CA SER A 153 -3.21 8.74 10.97
C SER A 153 -4.37 7.83 11.38
N SER A 154 -5.47 7.87 10.63
CA SER A 154 -6.62 6.99 10.85
C SER A 154 -6.27 5.51 10.64
N LEU A 155 -5.51 5.18 9.60
CA LEU A 155 -5.09 3.79 9.37
C LEU A 155 -4.14 3.30 10.48
N SER A 156 -3.23 4.15 10.95
CA SER A 156 -2.34 3.86 12.09
C SER A 156 -3.13 3.51 13.36
N GLU A 157 -4.15 4.29 13.66
CA GLU A 157 -5.05 4.07 14.80
C GLU A 157 -5.84 2.77 14.63
N GLN A 158 -6.45 2.54 13.46
CA GLN A 158 -7.18 1.32 13.16
C GLN A 158 -6.29 0.08 13.25
N ILE A 159 -5.04 0.15 12.79
CA ILE A 159 -4.08 -0.94 12.93
C ILE A 159 -3.82 -1.26 14.39
N THR A 160 -3.55 -0.23 15.18
CA THR A 160 -3.21 -0.38 16.61
C THR A 160 -4.40 -0.89 17.44
N GLN A 161 -5.62 -0.48 17.12
CA GLN A 161 -6.79 -0.83 17.92
C GLN A 161 -7.45 -2.15 17.50
N HIS A 162 -7.33 -2.53 16.22
CA HIS A 162 -8.14 -3.61 15.65
C HIS A 162 -7.38 -4.48 14.66
N ILE A 163 -6.81 -3.90 13.59
CA ILE A 163 -6.40 -4.69 12.42
C ILE A 163 -5.26 -5.65 12.76
N GLN A 164 -4.33 -5.26 13.64
CA GLN A 164 -3.20 -6.12 13.99
C GLN A 164 -3.58 -7.45 14.65
N ASP A 165 -4.75 -7.51 15.31
CA ASP A 165 -5.25 -8.71 15.99
C ASP A 165 -6.21 -9.54 15.10
N GLU A 166 -6.54 -9.03 13.91
CA GLU A 166 -7.58 -9.60 13.04
C GLU A 166 -7.02 -10.25 11.77
N VAL A 167 -5.87 -9.79 11.28
CA VAL A 167 -5.32 -10.20 9.98
C VAL A 167 -3.84 -10.47 10.04
N ASP A 168 -3.38 -11.42 9.21
CA ASP A 168 -1.96 -11.75 9.06
C ASP A 168 -1.26 -10.77 8.11
N PHE A 169 -1.99 -10.24 7.12
CA PHE A 169 -1.50 -9.30 6.13
C PHE A 169 -2.52 -8.19 5.90
N LEU A 170 -2.05 -6.98 5.62
CA LEU A 170 -2.86 -5.82 5.32
C LEU A 170 -2.38 -5.18 4.02
N LEU A 171 -3.31 -4.94 3.10
CA LEU A 171 -3.09 -4.14 1.90
C LEU A 171 -3.93 -2.86 2.01
N SER A 172 -3.37 -1.73 1.59
CA SER A 172 -4.07 -0.45 1.52
C SER A 172 -4.08 0.08 0.10
N MET A 173 -5.27 0.33 -0.42
CA MET A 173 -5.50 0.68 -1.82
C MET A 173 -6.25 2.01 -1.95
N ALA A 174 -6.04 2.72 -3.06
CA ALA A 174 -6.84 3.88 -3.42
C ALA A 174 -8.20 3.43 -3.95
N VAL A 175 -9.28 4.14 -3.57
CA VAL A 175 -10.64 3.76 -3.99
C VAL A 175 -10.84 3.82 -5.51
N SER A 176 -10.02 4.56 -6.25
CA SER A 176 -10.07 4.62 -7.73
C SER A 176 -9.42 3.42 -8.43
N GLN A 177 -8.95 2.40 -7.70
CA GLN A 177 -8.35 1.19 -8.25
C GLN A 177 -9.39 0.09 -8.45
N ILE A 178 -9.66 -0.28 -9.69
CA ILE A 178 -10.67 -1.29 -10.04
C ILE A 178 -9.98 -2.60 -10.41
N PHE A 179 -10.32 -3.68 -9.71
CA PHE A 179 -9.81 -5.01 -10.00
C PHE A 179 -10.37 -5.53 -11.32
N GLN A 180 -9.49 -5.78 -12.28
CA GLN A 180 -9.82 -6.35 -13.58
C GLN A 180 -9.70 -7.88 -13.59
N ASN A 181 -8.88 -8.43 -12.68
CA ASN A 181 -8.69 -9.87 -12.51
C ASN A 181 -8.08 -10.18 -11.14
N ASP A 182 -7.88 -11.45 -10.87
CA ASP A 182 -7.45 -11.98 -9.58
C ASP A 182 -6.13 -11.37 -9.09
N VAL A 183 -6.22 -10.81 -7.88
CA VAL A 183 -5.10 -10.37 -7.05
C VAL A 183 -5.07 -11.29 -5.83
N GLY A 184 -4.11 -12.21 -5.82
CA GLY A 184 -4.09 -13.31 -4.87
C GLY A 184 -2.87 -13.32 -3.95
N VAL A 185 -2.66 -14.48 -3.34
CA VAL A 185 -1.60 -14.73 -2.36
C VAL A 185 -0.19 -14.51 -2.90
N GLU A 186 0.00 -14.41 -4.22
CA GLU A 186 1.28 -14.00 -4.81
C GLU A 186 1.72 -12.60 -4.37
N THR A 187 0.77 -11.75 -3.95
CA THR A 187 1.06 -10.39 -3.50
C THR A 187 1.48 -10.29 -2.03
N LEU A 188 1.29 -11.35 -1.23
CA LEU A 188 1.55 -11.30 0.21
C LEU A 188 3.04 -11.30 0.54
N GLY A 189 3.49 -10.38 1.38
CA GLY A 189 4.86 -10.29 1.86
C GLY A 189 4.92 -9.51 3.15
N THR A 190 6.06 -9.55 3.86
CA THR A 190 6.25 -8.80 5.11
C THR A 190 6.15 -7.30 4.88
N SER A 191 6.74 -6.82 3.79
CA SER A 191 6.63 -5.46 3.27
C SER A 191 6.51 -5.50 1.74
N VAL A 192 5.48 -4.85 1.19
CA VAL A 192 5.06 -4.92 -0.22
C VAL A 192 4.95 -3.51 -0.80
N ALA A 193 5.64 -3.29 -1.91
CA ALA A 193 5.63 -2.01 -2.63
C ALA A 193 5.12 -2.18 -4.07
N GLN A 194 4.33 -1.23 -4.56
CA GLN A 194 3.86 -1.17 -5.95
C GLN A 194 4.84 -0.36 -6.81
N LEU A 195 5.26 -0.90 -7.96
CA LEU A 195 6.00 -0.12 -8.96
C LEU A 195 5.07 0.85 -9.69
N HIS A 196 5.46 2.11 -9.80
CA HIS A 196 4.66 3.13 -10.46
C HIS A 196 4.62 2.93 -11.98
N ALA A 197 3.42 2.90 -12.57
CA ALA A 197 3.20 2.56 -13.99
C ALA A 197 3.91 3.49 -14.98
N TRP A 198 4.07 4.77 -14.63
CA TRP A 198 4.77 5.75 -15.47
C TRP A 198 6.31 5.72 -15.38
N TRP A 199 6.86 5.07 -14.36
CA TRP A 199 8.28 5.18 -14.01
C TRP A 199 9.02 3.85 -14.01
N TYR A 200 8.35 2.70 -13.96
CA TYR A 200 9.02 1.38 -13.84
C TYR A 200 10.07 1.07 -14.92
N PHE A 201 10.01 1.72 -16.08
CA PHE A 201 10.93 1.53 -17.22
C PHE A 201 11.99 2.63 -17.35
N LYS A 202 12.03 3.62 -16.45
CA LYS A 202 12.95 4.77 -16.52
C LYS A 202 14.22 4.51 -15.69
N ASP A 203 15.32 5.09 -16.13
CA ASP A 203 16.57 5.18 -15.34
C ASP A 203 16.34 5.98 -14.05
N THR A 204 16.97 5.55 -12.95
CA THR A 204 16.86 6.12 -11.61
C THR A 204 17.16 7.63 -11.54
N LYS A 205 17.97 8.14 -12.48
CA LYS A 205 18.26 9.58 -12.61
C LYS A 205 17.03 10.44 -12.87
N ASN A 206 16.00 9.88 -13.50
CA ASN A 206 14.81 10.62 -13.95
C ASN A 206 13.61 10.49 -13.01
N PHE A 207 13.71 9.73 -11.91
CA PHE A 207 12.58 9.58 -11.00
C PHE A 207 12.22 10.91 -10.32
N PRO A 208 10.92 11.22 -10.18
CA PRO A 208 10.44 12.45 -9.54
C PRO A 208 10.46 12.32 -8.02
N TYR A 209 11.59 11.91 -7.46
CA TYR A 209 11.81 12.00 -6.02
C TYR A 209 11.91 13.46 -5.59
N GLU A 210 11.62 13.72 -4.31
CA GLU A 210 11.96 14.98 -3.67
C GLU A 210 13.50 15.18 -3.69
N ARG A 211 13.96 16.32 -4.21
CA ARG A 211 15.38 16.64 -4.39
C ARG A 211 15.87 17.79 -3.50
N ARG A 212 14.96 18.51 -2.83
CA ARG A 212 15.28 19.59 -1.90
C ARG A 212 15.96 18.98 -0.67
N ARG A 213 17.27 19.15 -0.54
CA ARG A 213 18.10 18.60 0.56
C ARG A 213 17.59 18.87 1.97
N LYS A 214 16.78 19.91 2.16
CA LYS A 214 16.19 20.26 3.46
C LYS A 214 15.02 19.36 3.85
N SER A 215 14.38 18.71 2.88
CA SER A 215 13.26 17.79 3.08
C SER A 215 13.74 16.45 3.66
N ALA A 216 12.96 15.91 4.59
CA ALA A 216 13.12 14.55 5.10
C ALA A 216 12.91 13.49 3.99
N ALA A 217 12.10 13.78 2.98
CA ALA A 217 11.87 12.92 1.82
C ALA A 217 13.00 12.95 0.77
N CYS A 218 14.04 13.77 0.96
CA CYS A 218 15.06 13.97 -0.06
C CYS A 218 15.80 12.66 -0.43
N ILE A 219 15.82 12.35 -1.72
CA ILE A 219 16.70 11.34 -2.33
C ILE A 219 17.59 12.05 -3.36
N PRO A 220 18.93 12.08 -3.18
CA PRO A 220 19.85 12.72 -4.12
C PRO A 220 19.83 12.09 -5.51
N PHE A 221 20.24 12.84 -6.54
CA PHE A 221 20.45 12.30 -7.89
C PHE A 221 21.48 11.17 -7.87
N GLY A 222 21.25 10.14 -8.71
CA GLY A 222 22.08 8.94 -8.76
C GLY A 222 21.83 7.94 -7.62
N GLN A 223 20.86 8.21 -6.74
CA GLN A 223 20.40 7.27 -5.72
C GLN A 223 18.93 6.87 -5.97
N GLY A 224 18.52 5.77 -5.34
CA GLY A 224 17.20 5.17 -5.48
C GLY A 224 17.21 3.96 -6.41
N ASP A 225 16.29 3.03 -6.17
CA ASP A 225 16.19 1.76 -6.90
C ASP A 225 15.00 1.78 -7.86
N PHE A 226 13.82 2.15 -7.35
CA PHE A 226 12.56 2.20 -8.10
C PHE A 226 11.71 3.38 -7.63
N TYR A 227 10.80 3.85 -8.48
CA TYR A 227 9.74 4.76 -8.07
C TYR A 227 8.47 3.98 -7.71
N TYR A 228 8.06 4.09 -6.45
CA TYR A 228 6.94 3.36 -5.87
C TYR A 228 5.67 4.21 -5.86
N ASP A 229 4.54 3.55 -6.09
CA ASP A 229 3.23 4.17 -6.16
C ASP A 229 2.54 4.16 -4.78
N SER A 230 2.08 5.34 -4.35
CA SER A 230 1.39 5.51 -3.07
C SER A 230 -0.04 5.00 -3.03
N ALA A 231 -0.63 4.64 -4.19
CA ALA A 231 -1.97 4.11 -4.28
C ALA A 231 -2.07 2.65 -3.80
N PHE A 232 -0.99 1.88 -3.76
CA PHE A 232 -0.98 0.49 -3.30
C PHE A 232 0.25 0.23 -2.43
N VAL A 233 0.00 0.01 -1.14
CA VAL A 233 1.02 -0.44 -0.17
C VAL A 233 0.53 -1.66 0.59
N GLY A 234 1.45 -2.47 1.10
CA GLY A 234 1.07 -3.68 1.83
C GLY A 234 2.14 -4.25 2.72
N GLY A 235 1.76 -5.23 3.52
CA GLY A 235 2.69 -5.92 4.41
C GLY A 235 1.98 -6.72 5.49
N THR A 236 2.74 -7.10 6.51
CA THR A 236 2.15 -7.43 7.82
C THR A 236 1.61 -6.15 8.46
N PRO A 237 0.58 -6.20 9.34
CA PRO A 237 0.05 -5.00 9.99
C PRO A 237 1.12 -4.14 10.67
N LEU A 238 2.10 -4.77 11.34
CA LEU A 238 3.20 -4.06 12.01
C LEU A 238 4.10 -3.30 11.03
N GLU A 239 4.44 -3.89 9.88
CA GLU A 239 5.27 -3.22 8.87
C GLU A 239 4.53 -2.08 8.18
N VAL A 240 3.22 -2.24 7.95
CA VAL A 240 2.37 -1.15 7.42
C VAL A 240 2.30 -0.01 8.43
N LEU A 241 2.15 -0.31 9.72
CA LEU A 241 2.16 0.69 10.79
C LEU A 241 3.49 1.46 10.83
N HIS A 242 4.62 0.75 10.81
CA HIS A 242 5.95 1.37 10.81
C HIS A 242 6.18 2.28 9.59
N LEU A 243 5.74 1.86 8.40
CA LEU A 243 5.77 2.70 7.20
C LEU A 243 5.00 4.01 7.40
N ILE A 244 3.77 3.90 7.92
CA ILE A 244 2.89 5.04 8.16
C ILE A 244 3.53 6.01 9.17
N GLU A 245 4.04 5.52 10.30
CA GLU A 245 4.64 6.33 11.35
C GLU A 245 5.87 7.11 10.84
N GLU A 246 6.76 6.46 10.09
CA GLU A 246 7.93 7.15 9.52
C GLU A 246 7.55 8.16 8.44
N CYS A 247 6.51 7.88 7.64
CA CYS A 247 5.99 8.87 6.69
C CYS A 247 5.41 10.10 7.41
N LEU A 248 4.56 9.90 8.42
CA LEU A 248 3.97 10.97 9.22
C LEU A 248 5.04 11.82 9.92
N LYS A 249 6.06 11.16 10.49
CA LYS A 249 7.21 11.83 11.11
C LYS A 249 7.99 12.67 10.10
N GLY A 250 8.22 12.14 8.89
CA GLY A 250 8.88 12.88 7.81
C GLY A 250 8.07 14.13 7.40
N ILE A 251 6.76 13.98 7.22
CA ILE A 251 5.86 15.09 6.87
C ILE A 251 5.87 16.16 7.96
N ALA A 252 5.80 15.75 9.24
CA ALA A 252 5.88 16.69 10.36
C ALA A 252 7.20 17.47 10.41
N GLN A 253 8.33 16.84 10.04
CA GLN A 253 9.63 17.52 9.94
C GLN A 253 9.67 18.53 8.80
N ASP A 254 9.08 18.19 7.65
CA ASP A 254 9.00 19.08 6.49
C ASP A 254 8.11 20.29 6.78
N ASN A 255 6.94 20.05 7.38
CA ASN A 255 6.03 21.11 7.80
C ASN A 255 6.68 22.09 8.78
N LYS A 256 7.45 21.60 9.76
CA LYS A 256 8.23 22.45 10.69
C LYS A 256 9.26 23.34 9.97
N LYS A 257 9.75 22.90 8.81
CA LYS A 257 10.70 23.65 7.96
C LYS A 257 10.02 24.49 6.89
N GLY A 258 8.68 24.50 6.83
CA GLY A 258 7.91 25.16 5.78
C GLY A 258 8.04 24.51 4.41
N LEU A 259 8.39 23.21 4.36
CA LEU A 259 8.44 22.40 3.16
C LEU A 259 7.13 21.61 3.03
N ASP A 260 6.68 21.47 1.80
CA ASP A 260 5.47 20.72 1.44
C ASP A 260 5.89 19.65 0.43
N SER A 261 6.12 18.44 0.94
CA SER A 261 6.54 17.26 0.16
C SER A 261 5.40 16.25 0.18
N THR A 262 5.16 15.60 -0.95
CA THR A 262 4.01 14.69 -1.08
C THR A 262 4.18 13.43 -0.24
N TYR A 263 3.07 12.80 0.16
CA TYR A 263 3.08 11.47 0.77
C TYR A 263 3.88 10.46 -0.07
N GLU A 264 3.72 10.47 -1.40
CA GLU A 264 4.48 9.60 -2.30
C GLU A 264 6.00 9.84 -2.21
N SER A 265 6.45 11.08 -1.98
CA SER A 265 7.86 11.36 -1.74
C SER A 265 8.37 10.73 -0.45
N HIS A 266 7.59 10.83 0.64
CA HIS A 266 7.93 10.19 1.92
C HIS A 266 7.89 8.65 1.83
N LEU A 267 6.93 8.09 1.11
CA LEU A 267 6.86 6.65 0.83
C LEU A 267 8.10 6.15 0.08
N ASN A 268 8.49 6.87 -0.98
CA ASN A 268 9.68 6.53 -1.76
C ASN A 268 10.95 6.64 -0.90
N LYS A 269 11.02 7.66 -0.02
CA LYS A 269 12.10 7.77 0.96
C LYS A 269 12.12 6.60 1.94
N TYR A 270 10.96 6.17 2.42
CA TYR A 270 10.85 5.02 3.31
C TYR A 270 11.39 3.76 2.63
N PHE A 271 10.92 3.42 1.43
CA PHE A 271 11.39 2.21 0.73
C PHE A 271 12.84 2.30 0.23
N PHE A 272 13.36 3.50 0.01
CA PHE A 272 14.78 3.70 -0.25
C PHE A 272 15.64 3.25 0.94
N LEU A 273 15.22 3.54 2.18
CA LEU A 273 15.90 3.18 3.42
C LEU A 273 15.56 1.76 3.90
N ASN A 274 14.31 1.33 3.74
CA ASN A 274 13.74 0.07 4.20
C ASN A 274 13.30 -0.74 2.99
N LYS A 275 14.18 -1.62 2.49
CA LYS A 275 13.95 -2.34 1.24
C LYS A 275 12.70 -3.24 1.34
N PRO A 276 11.71 -3.12 0.44
CA PRO A 276 10.52 -3.97 0.49
C PRO A 276 10.88 -5.42 0.20
N THR A 277 10.22 -6.35 0.90
CA THR A 277 10.43 -7.80 0.71
C THR A 277 9.80 -8.35 -0.56
N LYS A 278 8.91 -7.58 -1.20
CA LYS A 278 8.22 -7.92 -2.43
C LYS A 278 7.81 -6.67 -3.18
N LEU A 279 7.95 -6.69 -4.50
CA LEU A 279 7.51 -5.61 -5.38
C LEU A 279 6.42 -6.14 -6.31
N LEU A 280 5.40 -5.32 -6.57
CA LEU A 280 4.37 -5.64 -7.55
C LEU A 280 4.67 -4.89 -8.85
N SER A 281 4.54 -5.59 -9.98
CA SER A 281 4.69 -4.96 -11.29
C SER A 281 3.56 -3.95 -11.54
N PRO A 282 3.70 -3.07 -12.56
CA PRO A 282 2.62 -2.18 -13.00
C PRO A 282 1.31 -2.89 -13.37
N GLU A 283 1.30 -4.20 -13.58
CA GLU A 283 0.07 -4.98 -13.81
C GLU A 283 -0.91 -4.90 -12.62
N TYR A 284 -0.39 -4.64 -11.41
CA TYR A 284 -1.15 -4.49 -10.17
C TYR A 284 -1.56 -3.03 -9.86
N ASN A 285 -1.20 -2.08 -10.71
CA ASN A 285 -1.74 -0.73 -10.70
C ASN A 285 -1.47 -0.03 -12.04
N TRP A 286 -2.28 -0.32 -13.07
CA TRP A 286 -2.09 0.26 -14.40
C TRP A 286 -3.00 1.47 -14.63
N ASP A 287 -2.46 2.56 -15.15
CA ASP A 287 -3.24 3.73 -15.52
C ASP A 287 -4.14 3.42 -16.72
N ALA A 288 -5.46 3.42 -16.50
CA ALA A 288 -6.45 3.03 -17.50
C ALA A 288 -6.50 3.95 -18.72
N THR A 289 -5.87 5.13 -18.66
CA THR A 289 -5.79 6.06 -19.79
C THR A 289 -4.73 5.67 -20.83
N PHE A 290 -3.88 4.68 -20.53
CA PHE A 290 -2.81 4.21 -21.42
C PHE A 290 -2.99 2.77 -21.88
N TYR A 291 -2.61 2.53 -23.13
CA TYR A 291 -2.50 1.18 -23.65
C TYR A 291 -1.28 0.46 -23.02
N PRO A 292 -1.48 -0.73 -22.41
CA PRO A 292 -0.37 -1.50 -21.85
C PRO A 292 0.67 -1.88 -22.91
N PRO A 293 1.97 -1.65 -22.67
CA PRO A 293 3.01 -2.13 -23.58
C PRO A 293 3.15 -3.67 -23.46
N PRO A 294 3.84 -4.35 -24.39
CA PRO A 294 3.90 -5.82 -24.42
C PRO A 294 4.43 -6.49 -23.15
N GLN A 295 5.22 -5.77 -22.33
CA GLN A 295 5.72 -6.27 -21.05
C GLN A 295 4.62 -6.36 -19.97
N VAL A 296 3.57 -5.55 -20.08
CA VAL A 296 2.39 -5.61 -19.20
C VAL A 296 1.40 -6.55 -19.84
N GLN A 297 1.52 -7.84 -19.51
CA GLN A 297 0.78 -8.90 -20.20
C GLN A 297 -0.68 -8.93 -19.76
N TYR A 298 -0.91 -8.63 -18.48
CA TYR A 298 -2.24 -8.74 -17.91
C TYR A 298 -2.47 -7.68 -16.84
N VAL A 299 -3.33 -6.70 -17.10
CA VAL A 299 -3.74 -5.71 -16.09
C VAL A 299 -4.66 -6.41 -15.07
N LYS A 300 -4.21 -6.50 -13.82
CA LYS A 300 -4.97 -7.07 -12.70
C LYS A 300 -5.75 -5.99 -11.96
N VAL A 301 -5.21 -4.79 -11.89
CA VAL A 301 -5.84 -3.63 -11.28
C VAL A 301 -5.64 -2.43 -12.19
N ALA A 302 -6.73 -1.78 -12.55
CA ALA A 302 -6.73 -0.57 -13.34
C ALA A 302 -7.01 0.64 -12.44
N GLN A 303 -6.16 1.65 -12.51
CA GLN A 303 -6.37 2.94 -11.87
C GLN A 303 -7.21 3.80 -12.80
N LEU A 304 -8.43 4.12 -12.37
CA LEU A 304 -9.28 5.08 -13.08
C LEU A 304 -8.74 6.49 -12.86
N SER A 305 -8.86 7.32 -13.91
CA SER A 305 -8.15 8.59 -14.02
C SER A 305 -8.38 9.47 -12.80
N LYS A 306 -7.27 10.03 -12.30
CA LYS A 306 -7.25 11.21 -11.45
C LYS A 306 -7.75 12.41 -12.27
N GLU A 307 -9.06 12.52 -12.55
CA GLU A 307 -9.58 13.83 -12.97
C GLU A 307 -9.17 14.83 -11.87
N LYS A 308 -8.48 15.89 -12.29
CA LYS A 308 -7.61 16.74 -11.48
C LYS A 308 -8.18 17.00 -10.08
N TRP A 309 -7.46 16.50 -9.09
CA TRP A 309 -7.58 16.82 -7.67
C TRP A 309 -7.36 18.31 -7.43
#